data_AF-A0A1A2Z949-F1
#
_entry.id   AF-A0A1A2Z949-F1
#
_cell.length_a   1.000
_cell.length_b   1.000
_cell.length_c   1.000
_cell.angle_alpha   90.00
_cell.angle_beta   90.00
_cell.angle_gamma   90.00
#
_symmetry.space_group_name_H-M   'P 1'
#
loop_
_entity.id
_entity.type
_entity.pdbx_description
1 polymer ?
#
loop_
_entity_poly.entity_id
_entity_poly.type
_entity_poly.pdbx_seq_one_letter_code
_entity_poly.pdbx_strand_id
1 'polypeptide(L)'
;MTVQRLDIPASQWRQADITAVRNVLTNVGDDPARVLAWRGSVVLSFIDVPDGYPYLNPEIAAFLQKLYSEVPHVLYFLNPERASGALDSFYASIGALCETEHGVWVMWSDDVAAAFYQALAAAAEFAIHRGDDWVAVVEGYEYDEIQTRNSEIRAILIARGVIPA
;
A
#
# COMPACT_ATOMS: atom_id res chain seq x y z
N MET A 1 16.26 -6.89 -5.99
CA MET A 1 15.27 -5.93 -6.52
C MET A 1 15.79 -4.53 -6.30
N THR A 2 15.66 -3.62 -7.27
CA THR A 2 16.11 -2.23 -7.10
C THR A 2 15.01 -1.41 -6.47
N VAL A 3 15.25 -0.91 -5.25
CA VAL A 3 14.30 -0.05 -4.54
C VAL A 3 14.11 1.27 -5.28
N GLN A 4 12.86 1.67 -5.47
CA GLN A 4 12.45 2.92 -6.10
C GLN A 4 11.97 3.88 -5.01
N ARG A 5 12.79 4.87 -4.66
CA ARG A 5 12.42 5.87 -3.65
C ARG A 5 11.64 7.01 -4.30
N LEU A 6 10.44 7.30 -3.80
CA LEU A 6 9.67 8.48 -4.16
C LEU A 6 9.77 9.49 -3.03
N ASP A 7 10.57 10.54 -3.26
CA ASP A 7 10.73 11.64 -2.31
C ASP A 7 9.57 12.63 -2.45
N ILE A 8 8.83 12.82 -1.36
CA ILE A 8 7.63 13.63 -1.25
C ILE A 8 7.98 14.89 -0.44
N PRO A 9 8.10 16.07 -1.07
CA PRO A 9 8.44 17.31 -0.39
C PRO A 9 7.34 17.78 0.55
N ALA A 10 7.70 18.58 1.55
CA ALA A 10 6.75 19.18 2.49
C ALA A 10 5.64 19.99 1.82
N SER A 11 5.92 20.62 0.68
CA SER A 11 4.90 21.33 -0.10
C SER A 11 3.77 20.42 -0.58
N GLN A 12 4.03 19.12 -0.79
CA GLN A 12 3.03 18.15 -1.24
C GLN A 12 2.30 17.51 -0.06
N TRP A 13 3.02 16.92 0.90
CA TRP A 13 2.35 16.19 1.98
C TRP A 13 1.56 17.10 2.93
N ARG A 14 1.99 18.36 3.17
CA ARG A 14 1.20 19.33 3.95
C ARG A 14 -0.12 19.73 3.30
N GLN A 15 -0.21 19.61 1.98
CA GLN A 15 -1.40 19.99 1.21
C GLN A 15 -2.22 18.78 0.76
N ALA A 16 -1.81 17.56 1.17
CA ALA A 16 -2.31 16.31 0.61
C ALA A 16 -2.33 16.34 -0.94
N ASP A 17 -1.29 16.88 -1.57
CA ASP A 17 -1.14 16.87 -3.02
C ASP A 17 -0.39 15.62 -3.48
N ILE A 18 -1.15 14.60 -3.90
CA ILE A 18 -0.60 13.32 -4.38
C ILE A 18 -0.25 13.34 -5.87
N THR A 19 -0.40 14.47 -6.57
CA THR A 19 -0.35 14.52 -8.05
C THR A 19 0.95 13.95 -8.60
N ALA A 20 2.09 14.26 -7.98
CA ALA A 20 3.39 13.76 -8.42
C ALA A 20 3.47 12.22 -8.28
N VAL A 21 3.08 11.68 -7.13
CA VAL A 21 3.08 10.22 -6.89
C VAL A 21 2.12 9.52 -7.84
N ARG A 22 0.88 10.02 -7.97
CA ARG A 22 -0.11 9.47 -8.90
C ARG A 22 0.42 9.44 -10.33
N ASN A 23 0.97 10.55 -10.83
CA ASN A 23 1.50 10.62 -12.18
C ASN A 23 2.65 9.63 -12.40
N VAL A 24 3.56 9.48 -11.42
CA VAL A 24 4.65 8.50 -11.51
C VAL A 24 4.09 7.09 -11.59
N LEU A 25 3.17 6.71 -10.70
CA LEU A 25 2.60 5.36 -10.67
C LEU A 25 1.75 5.06 -11.91
N THR A 26 0.99 6.03 -12.43
CA THR A 26 0.26 5.90 -13.71
C THR A 26 1.23 5.70 -14.87
N ASN A 27 2.27 6.53 -14.98
CA ASN A 27 3.26 6.44 -16.06
C ASN A 27 4.04 5.12 -16.02
N VAL A 28 4.29 4.57 -14.83
CA VAL A 28 4.86 3.22 -14.68
C VAL A 28 3.83 2.18 -15.10
N GLY A 29 2.59 2.34 -14.64
CA GLY A 29 1.40 1.53 -14.96
C GLY A 29 1.16 1.26 -16.44
N ASP A 30 1.53 2.20 -17.31
CA ASP A 30 1.28 2.12 -18.75
C ASP A 30 2.28 1.25 -19.52
N ASP A 31 3.41 0.88 -18.91
CA ASP A 31 4.43 0.01 -19.50
C ASP A 31 4.50 -1.33 -18.76
N PRO A 32 4.07 -2.45 -19.38
CA PRO A 32 4.05 -3.76 -18.74
C PRO A 32 5.40 -4.21 -18.15
N ALA A 33 6.52 -3.90 -18.81
CA ALA A 33 7.84 -4.29 -18.32
C ALA A 33 8.25 -3.45 -17.11
N ARG A 34 7.92 -2.16 -17.11
CA ARG A 34 8.20 -1.27 -15.98
C ARG A 34 7.32 -1.55 -14.78
N VAL A 35 6.03 -1.86 -14.98
CA VAL A 35 5.11 -2.27 -13.91
C VAL A 35 5.69 -3.44 -13.11
N LEU A 36 6.06 -4.52 -13.81
CA LEU A 36 6.61 -5.71 -13.15
C LEU A 36 7.94 -5.42 -12.44
N ALA A 37 8.79 -4.58 -13.03
CA ALA A 37 10.05 -4.17 -12.42
C ALA A 37 9.86 -3.32 -11.15
N TRP A 38 8.73 -2.60 -11.05
CA TRP A 38 8.41 -1.73 -9.93
C TRP A 38 7.56 -2.40 -8.85
N ARG A 39 6.99 -3.58 -9.14
CA ARG A 39 6.24 -4.39 -8.18
C ARG A 39 7.00 -4.54 -6.87
N GLY A 40 6.35 -4.21 -5.77
CA GLY A 40 6.91 -4.38 -4.43
C GLY A 40 8.22 -3.64 -4.18
N SER A 41 8.56 -2.61 -4.96
CA SER A 41 9.87 -1.96 -4.90
C SER A 41 9.84 -0.49 -4.43
N VAL A 42 8.65 0.11 -4.37
CA VAL A 42 8.48 1.53 -4.10
C VAL A 42 8.52 1.83 -2.60
N VAL A 43 9.35 2.79 -2.20
CA VAL A 43 9.38 3.34 -0.84
C VAL A 43 8.99 4.81 -0.90
N LEU A 44 7.97 5.19 -0.13
CA LEU A 44 7.57 6.59 0.02
C LEU A 44 8.47 7.23 1.09
N SER A 45 9.11 8.35 0.74
CA SER A 45 9.93 9.11 1.68
C SER A 45 9.39 10.52 1.82
N PHE A 46 9.11 10.96 3.05
CA PHE A 46 8.62 12.29 3.33
C PHE A 46 9.79 13.20 3.71
N ILE A 47 10.13 14.16 2.86
CA ILE A 47 11.27 15.06 3.07
C ILE A 47 11.02 15.94 4.30
N ASP A 48 12.09 16.25 5.02
CA ASP A 48 12.12 17.05 6.26
C ASP A 48 11.42 16.41 7.46
N VAL A 49 11.12 15.11 7.38
CA VAL A 49 10.54 14.33 8.48
C VAL A 49 11.60 13.33 8.95
N PRO A 50 11.94 13.32 10.26
CA PRO A 50 12.89 12.34 10.79
C PRO A 50 12.47 10.91 10.53
N ASP A 51 13.45 10.03 10.31
CA ASP A 51 13.22 8.60 10.18
C ASP A 51 12.60 8.04 11.49
N GLY A 52 11.59 7.19 11.35
CA GLY A 52 10.85 6.62 12.47
C GLY A 52 9.44 6.26 12.05
N TYR A 53 8.48 7.11 12.40
CA TYR A 53 7.05 6.89 12.16
C TYR A 53 6.41 8.11 11.48
N PRO A 54 6.83 8.47 10.24
CA PRO A 54 6.39 9.71 9.58
C PRO A 54 4.86 9.76 9.42
N TYR A 55 4.22 8.60 9.30
CA TYR A 55 2.78 8.42 9.19
C TYR A 55 1.99 8.72 10.47
N LEU A 56 2.65 8.98 11.62
CA LEU A 56 1.98 9.56 12.81
C LEU A 56 1.70 11.06 12.65
N ASN A 57 2.35 11.74 11.70
CA ASN A 57 2.02 13.12 11.39
C ASN A 57 0.63 13.16 10.70
N PRO A 58 -0.35 13.90 11.24
CA PRO A 58 -1.70 13.98 10.68
C PRO A 58 -1.75 14.45 9.22
N GLU A 59 -0.84 15.34 8.81
CA GLU A 59 -0.77 15.83 7.42
C GLU A 59 -0.30 14.72 6.46
N ILE A 60 0.63 13.87 6.91
CA ILE A 60 1.11 12.71 6.16
C ILE A 60 0.03 11.64 6.12
N ALA A 61 -0.67 11.38 7.23
CA ALA A 61 -1.81 10.47 7.26
C ALA A 61 -2.91 10.92 6.27
N ALA A 62 -3.19 12.23 6.17
CA ALA A 62 -4.14 12.78 5.20
C ALA A 62 -3.65 12.64 3.74
N PHE A 63 -2.36 12.86 3.48
CA PHE A 63 -1.76 12.57 2.17
C PHE A 63 -1.91 11.10 1.80
N LEU A 64 -1.61 10.18 2.74
CA LEU A 64 -1.74 8.74 2.54
C LEU A 64 -3.19 8.34 2.30
N GLN A 65 -4.14 8.86 3.10
CA GLN A 65 -5.57 8.62 2.91
C GLN A 65 -6.02 8.96 1.50
N LYS A 66 -5.57 10.10 0.97
CA LYS A 66 -5.86 10.49 -0.41
C LYS A 66 -5.16 9.60 -1.44
N LEU A 67 -3.92 9.19 -1.19
CA LEU A 67 -3.19 8.27 -2.06
C LEU A 67 -3.91 6.92 -2.18
N TYR A 68 -4.30 6.32 -1.06
CA TYR A 68 -5.02 5.04 -1.05
C TYR A 68 -6.43 5.14 -1.64
N SER A 69 -7.10 6.30 -1.54
CA SER A 69 -8.43 6.49 -2.13
C SER A 69 -8.38 6.73 -3.65
N GLU A 70 -7.40 7.49 -4.15
CA GLU A 70 -7.26 7.77 -5.57
C GLU A 70 -6.45 6.70 -6.34
N VAL A 71 -5.60 5.94 -5.65
CA VAL A 71 -4.80 4.84 -6.23
C VAL A 71 -5.03 3.56 -5.41
N PRO A 72 -6.18 2.87 -5.57
CA PRO A 72 -6.54 1.72 -4.73
C PRO A 72 -5.55 0.56 -4.76
N HIS A 73 -4.81 0.41 -5.87
CA HIS A 73 -3.83 -0.65 -6.07
C HIS A 73 -2.41 -0.26 -5.63
N VAL A 74 -2.23 0.84 -4.88
CA VAL A 74 -0.89 1.34 -4.52
C VAL A 74 0.00 0.29 -3.83
N LEU A 75 -0.59 -0.63 -3.04
CA LEU A 75 0.14 -1.75 -2.41
C LEU A 75 0.82 -2.68 -3.43
N TYR A 76 0.38 -2.73 -4.68
CA TYR A 76 1.09 -3.46 -5.73
C TYR A 76 2.53 -2.94 -5.91
N PHE A 77 2.72 -1.63 -5.80
CA PHE A 77 4.01 -0.98 -5.99
C PHE A 77 4.84 -0.90 -4.72
N LEU A 78 4.21 -0.69 -3.56
CA LEU A 78 4.92 -0.43 -2.31
C LEU A 78 5.76 -1.63 -1.85
N ASN A 79 6.93 -1.35 -1.29
CA ASN A 79 7.82 -2.39 -0.79
C ASN A 79 7.21 -3.05 0.46
N PRO A 80 6.95 -4.37 0.41
CA PRO A 80 6.33 -5.07 1.51
C PRO A 80 7.28 -5.33 2.69
N GLU A 81 8.57 -5.02 2.59
CA GLU A 81 9.46 -5.14 3.75
C GLU A 81 8.97 -4.25 4.90
N ARG A 82 8.88 -4.81 6.12
CA ARG A 82 8.38 -4.09 7.31
C ARG A 82 9.10 -2.75 7.55
N ALA A 83 10.41 -2.70 7.31
CA ALA A 83 11.22 -1.49 7.45
C ALA A 83 10.87 -0.38 6.44
N SER A 84 10.17 -0.71 5.34
CA SER A 84 9.70 0.25 4.33
C SER A 84 8.39 0.94 4.72
N GLY A 85 7.70 0.48 5.78
CA GLY A 85 6.52 1.15 6.34
C GLY A 85 5.27 1.12 5.45
N ALA A 86 5.17 0.21 4.47
CA ALA A 86 4.02 0.14 3.56
C ALA A 86 2.69 -0.17 4.28
N LEU A 87 2.68 -1.16 5.17
CA LEU A 87 1.48 -1.48 5.96
C LEU A 87 1.19 -0.42 7.01
N ASP A 88 2.21 0.14 7.65
CA ASP A 88 2.01 1.21 8.62
C ASP A 88 1.40 2.44 7.94
N SER A 89 1.85 2.76 6.73
CA SER A 89 1.27 3.83 5.91
C SER A 89 -0.20 3.56 5.57
N PHE A 90 -0.55 2.31 5.24
CA PHE A 90 -1.95 1.91 5.03
C PHE A 90 -2.77 2.09 6.31
N TYR A 91 -2.32 1.56 7.45
CA TYR A 91 -3.07 1.65 8.70
C TYR A 91 -3.21 3.10 9.19
N ALA A 92 -2.21 3.95 8.99
CA ALA A 92 -2.34 5.39 9.24
C ALA A 92 -3.41 6.04 8.37
N SER A 93 -3.47 5.66 7.08
CA SER A 93 -4.41 6.23 6.11
C SER A 93 -5.88 6.00 6.47
N ILE A 94 -6.16 4.95 7.26
CA ILE A 94 -7.51 4.60 7.75
C ILE A 94 -7.69 4.90 9.25
N GLY A 95 -6.73 5.59 9.88
CA GLY A 95 -6.79 5.96 11.31
C GLY A 95 -6.69 4.77 12.27
N ALA A 96 -6.13 3.65 11.82
CA ALA A 96 -5.97 2.44 12.62
C ALA A 96 -4.64 2.37 13.37
N LEU A 97 -3.72 3.31 13.18
CA LEU A 97 -2.49 3.39 13.98
C LEU A 97 -2.67 4.24 15.23
N CYS A 98 -2.18 3.73 16.35
CA CYS A 98 -2.07 4.47 17.60
C CYS A 98 -0.63 4.44 18.13
N GLU A 99 -0.18 5.56 18.70
CA GLU A 99 1.08 5.63 19.43
C GLU A 99 0.82 5.35 20.91
N THR A 100 1.63 4.47 21.48
CA THR A 100 1.62 4.09 22.89
C THR A 100 3.02 4.24 23.48
N GLU A 101 3.15 4.12 24.80
CA GLU A 101 4.46 4.09 25.48
C GLU A 101 5.35 2.91 25.05
N HIS A 102 4.78 1.88 24.42
CA HIS A 102 5.49 0.70 23.92
C HIS A 102 5.74 0.74 22.40
N GLY A 103 5.43 1.86 21.74
CA GLY A 103 5.58 2.04 20.30
C GLY A 103 4.24 2.19 19.58
N VAL A 104 4.27 1.99 18.26
CA VAL A 104 3.11 2.15 17.38
C VAL A 104 2.39 0.81 17.19
N TRP A 105 1.07 0.82 17.38
CA TRP A 105 0.22 -0.36 17.29
C TRP A 105 -0.94 -0.16 16.32
N VAL A 106 -1.38 -1.26 15.71
CA VAL A 106 -2.61 -1.30 14.91
C VAL A 106 -3.78 -1.61 15.84
N MET A 107 -4.76 -0.72 15.87
CA MET A 107 -6.05 -0.93 16.51
C MET A 107 -6.89 -1.87 15.65
N TRP A 108 -6.68 -3.17 15.83
CA TRP A 108 -7.33 -4.19 15.01
C TRP A 108 -8.83 -4.30 15.31
N SER A 109 -9.65 -4.30 14.27
CA SER A 109 -11.09 -4.52 14.30
C SER A 109 -11.54 -5.23 13.01
N ASP A 110 -12.77 -5.72 12.98
CA ASP A 110 -13.34 -6.33 11.76
C ASP A 110 -13.39 -5.35 10.59
N ASP A 111 -13.64 -4.07 10.85
CA ASP A 111 -13.64 -3.01 9.83
C ASP A 111 -12.22 -2.77 9.28
N VAL A 112 -11.21 -2.78 10.14
CA VAL A 112 -9.79 -2.66 9.74
C VAL A 112 -9.36 -3.88 8.92
N ALA A 113 -9.77 -5.08 9.34
CA ALA A 113 -9.52 -6.31 8.60
C ALA A 113 -10.16 -6.26 7.21
N ALA A 114 -11.44 -5.87 7.13
CA ALA A 114 -12.15 -5.72 5.87
C ALA A 114 -11.48 -4.69 4.95
N ALA A 115 -11.12 -3.51 5.46
CA ALA A 115 -10.41 -2.48 4.70
C ALA A 115 -9.08 -3.00 4.15
N PHE A 116 -8.32 -3.72 4.98
CA PHE A 116 -7.06 -4.32 4.58
C PHE A 116 -7.23 -5.36 3.47
N TYR A 117 -8.24 -6.24 3.57
CA TYR A 117 -8.53 -7.22 2.52
C TYR A 117 -8.98 -6.55 1.21
N GLN A 118 -9.76 -5.47 1.29
CA GLN A 118 -10.13 -4.72 0.08
C GLN A 118 -8.92 -4.05 -0.60
N ALA A 119 -7.97 -3.54 0.18
CA ALA A 119 -6.74 -2.94 -0.34
C ALA A 119 -5.83 -3.98 -1.01
N LEU A 120 -5.63 -5.14 -0.37
CA LEU A 120 -4.90 -6.25 -0.98
C LEU A 120 -5.61 -6.79 -2.22
N ALA A 121 -6.94 -6.90 -2.21
CA ALA A 121 -7.70 -7.33 -3.37
C ALA A 121 -7.58 -6.35 -4.54
N ALA A 122 -7.50 -5.04 -4.28
CA ALA A 122 -7.25 -4.04 -5.32
C ALA A 122 -5.84 -4.17 -5.93
N ALA A 123 -4.82 -4.45 -5.13
CA ALA A 123 -3.48 -4.73 -5.62
C ALA A 123 -3.41 -6.04 -6.42
N ALA A 124 -4.08 -7.09 -5.93
CA ALA A 124 -4.18 -8.39 -6.61
C ALA A 124 -4.92 -8.29 -7.95
N GLU A 125 -6.05 -7.58 -7.97
CA GLU A 125 -6.81 -7.31 -9.20
C GLU A 125 -5.96 -6.53 -10.22
N PHE A 126 -5.19 -5.53 -9.78
CA PHE A 126 -4.25 -4.83 -10.65
C PHE A 126 -3.17 -5.77 -11.19
N ALA A 127 -2.59 -6.64 -10.36
CA ALA A 127 -1.62 -7.64 -10.79
C ALA A 127 -2.18 -8.53 -11.91
N ILE A 128 -3.41 -9.04 -11.74
CA ILE A 128 -4.09 -9.87 -12.76
C ILE A 128 -4.26 -9.11 -14.07
N HIS A 129 -4.75 -7.87 -14.03
CA HIS A 129 -4.91 -7.04 -15.23
C HIS A 129 -3.59 -6.74 -15.94
N ARG A 130 -2.46 -6.87 -15.25
CA ARG A 130 -1.10 -6.68 -15.80
C ARG A 130 -0.43 -8.01 -16.18
N GLY A 131 -1.10 -9.14 -16.01
CA GLY A 131 -0.57 -10.47 -16.32
C GLY A 131 0.48 -10.94 -15.31
N ASP A 132 0.44 -10.42 -14.08
CA ASP A 132 1.36 -10.74 -12.99
C ASP A 132 0.75 -11.75 -12.00
N ASP A 133 1.60 -12.33 -11.15
CA ASP A 133 1.20 -13.24 -10.09
C ASP A 133 0.65 -12.47 -8.88
N TRP A 134 -0.67 -12.44 -8.77
CA TRP A 134 -1.35 -11.76 -7.67
C TRP A 134 -1.13 -12.44 -6.31
N VAL A 135 -0.86 -13.75 -6.29
CA VAL A 135 -0.62 -14.48 -5.03
C VAL A 135 0.69 -13.99 -4.43
N ALA A 136 1.74 -13.89 -5.25
CA ALA A 136 3.03 -13.33 -4.81
C ALA A 136 2.93 -11.88 -4.29
N VAL A 137 2.00 -11.08 -4.84
CA VAL A 137 1.73 -9.71 -4.35
C VAL A 137 1.09 -9.74 -2.95
N VAL A 138 0.12 -10.62 -2.73
CA VAL A 138 -0.56 -10.76 -1.43
C VAL A 138 0.39 -11.32 -0.38
N GLU A 139 1.11 -12.40 -0.69
CA GLU A 139 2.06 -13.06 0.20
C GLU A 139 3.17 -12.11 0.68
N GLY A 140 3.56 -11.12 -0.13
CA GLY A 140 4.52 -10.11 0.30
C GLY A 140 4.10 -9.41 1.61
N TYR A 141 2.81 -9.20 1.82
CA TYR A 141 2.25 -8.51 2.99
C TYR A 141 1.84 -9.46 4.13
N GLU A 142 2.13 -10.74 3.99
CA GLU A 142 1.84 -11.77 4.98
C GLU A 142 3.14 -12.13 5.72
N TYR A 143 3.29 -11.62 6.95
CA TYR A 143 4.48 -11.91 7.78
C TYR A 143 4.30 -13.13 8.70
N ASP A 144 3.12 -13.76 8.68
CA ASP A 144 2.82 -15.00 9.41
C ASP A 144 2.40 -16.07 8.40
N GLU A 145 3.30 -17.03 8.14
CA GLU A 145 3.11 -18.13 7.18
C GLU A 145 1.92 -19.03 7.53
N ILE A 146 1.39 -18.95 8.76
CA ILE A 146 0.24 -19.74 9.24
C ILE A 146 -1.09 -19.05 8.89
N GLN A 147 -1.07 -17.74 8.60
CA GLN A 147 -2.26 -16.93 8.32
C GLN A 147 -2.23 -16.35 6.91
N THR A 148 -2.46 -17.20 5.91
CA THR A 148 -2.63 -16.72 4.54
C THR A 148 -4.05 -16.19 4.35
N ARG A 149 -4.18 -14.94 3.92
CA ARG A 149 -5.44 -14.26 3.58
C ARG A 149 -5.84 -14.48 2.13
N ASN A 150 -5.08 -15.31 1.42
CA ASN A 150 -5.31 -15.70 0.02
C ASN A 150 -6.76 -16.19 -0.22
N SER A 151 -7.38 -16.90 0.72
CA SER A 151 -8.79 -17.32 0.60
C SER A 151 -9.77 -16.16 0.56
N GLU A 152 -9.59 -15.19 1.46
CA GLU A 152 -10.41 -13.98 1.58
C GLU A 152 -10.23 -13.10 0.35
N ILE A 153 -8.99 -12.88 -0.07
CA ILE A 153 -8.68 -12.12 -1.28
C ILE A 153 -9.27 -12.80 -2.52
N ARG A 154 -9.10 -14.13 -2.64
CA ARG A 154 -9.69 -14.91 -3.74
C ARG A 154 -11.20 -14.77 -3.77
N ALA A 155 -11.87 -14.87 -2.62
CA ALA A 155 -13.33 -14.70 -2.55
C ALA A 155 -13.77 -13.31 -3.01
N ILE A 156 -13.04 -12.25 -2.66
CA ILE A 156 -13.29 -10.88 -3.14
C ILE A 156 -13.09 -10.79 -4.66
N LEU A 157 -12.01 -11.37 -5.20
CA LEU A 157 -11.73 -11.35 -6.64
C LEU A 157 -12.79 -12.09 -7.46
N ILE A 158 -13.28 -13.24 -6.96
CA ILE A 158 -14.41 -13.98 -7.56
C ILE A 158 -15.68 -13.12 -7.53
N ALA A 159 -15.99 -12.51 -6.39
CA ALA A 159 -17.18 -11.67 -6.24
C ALA A 159 -17.16 -10.43 -7.16
N ARG A 160 -15.96 -9.91 -7.47
CA ARG A 160 -15.74 -8.82 -8.44
C ARG A 160 -15.73 -9.29 -9.91
N GLY A 161 -15.73 -10.59 -10.17
CA GLY A 161 -15.67 -11.16 -11.52
C GLY A 161 -14.28 -11.07 -12.17
N VAL A 162 -13.22 -10.87 -11.39
CA VAL A 162 -11.84 -10.76 -11.88
C VAL A 162 -11.27 -12.14 -12.22
N ILE A 163 -11.67 -13.17 -11.47
CA ILE A 163 -11.29 -14.57 -11.69
C ILE A 163 -12.50 -15.51 -11.59
N PRO A 164 -12.44 -16.72 -12.18
CA PRO A 164 -13.48 -17.73 -12.03
C PRO A 164 -13.64 -18.24 -10.59
N ALA A 165 -14.86 -18.64 -10.23
CA ALA A 165 -15.20 -19.28 -8.96
C ALA A 165 -14.49 -20.62 -8.76
#